data_AF-A0A4Y7PQ97-F1
#
_entry.id   AF-A0A4Y7PQ97-F1
#
_cell.length_a   1.000
_cell.length_b   1.000
_cell.length_c   1.000
_cell.angle_alpha   90.00
_cell.angle_beta   90.00
_cell.angle_gamma   90.00
#
_symmetry.space_group_name_H-M   'P 1'
#
loop_
_entity.id
_entity.type
_entity.pdbx_description
1 polymer ?
#
loop_
_entity_poly.entity_id
_entity_poly.type
_entity_poly.pdbx_seq_one_letter_code
_entity_poly.pdbx_strand_id
1 'polypeptide(L)'
;KYFSHPLDSAHPICTVSMLIAVVLNIFGHVAYRMCNMTLQMLQVLIEVALTTGRQPTPFEEELIHGFPKDFRTVRKRFDLDPETTTYATCPKCCSTYEPVQEGKIQVYP
;
A
#
# COMPACT_ATOMS: atom_id res chain seq x y z
N LYS A 1 16.25 -16.55 7.61
CA LYS A 1 14.82 -16.19 7.79
C LYS A 1 14.73 -14.84 8.54
N TYR A 2 15.13 -13.73 7.90
CA TYR A 2 15.18 -12.41 8.57
C TYR A 2 14.39 -11.32 7.83
N PHE A 3 13.84 -11.64 6.66
CA PHE A 3 12.97 -10.75 5.90
C PHE A 3 11.70 -11.54 5.59
N SER A 4 10.69 -11.41 6.44
CA SER A 4 9.33 -11.83 6.13
C SER A 4 8.64 -10.64 5.49
N HIS A 5 8.52 -10.64 4.16
CA HIS A 5 7.91 -9.53 3.45
C HIS A 5 6.39 -9.75 3.38
N PRO A 6 5.54 -8.70 3.53
CA PRO A 6 4.09 -8.84 3.43
C PRO A 6 3.59 -9.42 2.09
N LEU A 7 4.45 -9.40 1.06
CA LEU A 7 4.16 -9.95 -0.26
C LEU A 7 4.44 -11.46 -0.37
N ASP A 8 5.17 -12.07 0.57
CA ASP A 8 5.52 -13.50 0.54
C ASP A 8 4.28 -14.39 0.72
N SER A 9 3.27 -13.89 1.42
CA SER A 9 1.97 -14.57 1.62
C SER A 9 0.87 -14.08 0.66
N ALA A 10 1.17 -13.11 -0.22
CA ALA A 10 0.17 -12.52 -1.09
C ALA A 10 -0.01 -13.34 -2.36
N HIS A 11 -1.25 -13.38 -2.89
CA HIS A 11 -1.53 -14.07 -4.14
C HIS A 11 -0.72 -13.44 -5.31
N PRO A 12 -0.08 -14.24 -6.18
CA PRO A 12 0.78 -13.72 -7.25
C PRO A 12 0.10 -12.68 -8.15
N ILE A 13 -1.17 -12.88 -8.48
CA ILE A 13 -1.96 -11.93 -9.29
C ILE A 13 -2.03 -10.56 -8.59
N CYS A 14 -2.34 -10.54 -7.30
CA CYS A 14 -2.37 -9.30 -6.52
C CYS A 14 -0.99 -8.64 -6.48
N THR A 15 0.08 -9.42 -6.30
CA THR A 15 1.47 -8.91 -6.30
C THR A 15 1.83 -8.26 -7.62
N VAL A 16 1.50 -8.88 -8.76
CA VAL A 16 1.76 -8.31 -10.09
C VAL A 16 0.93 -7.05 -10.31
N SER A 17 -0.35 -7.03 -9.95
CA SER A 17 -1.17 -5.83 -10.10
C SER A 17 -0.68 -4.65 -9.25
N MET A 18 -0.23 -4.93 -8.03
CA MET A 18 0.40 -3.93 -7.17
C MET A 18 1.70 -3.40 -7.78
N LEU A 19 2.54 -4.30 -8.31
CA LEU A 19 3.79 -3.93 -8.97
C LEU A 19 3.54 -3.02 -10.18
N ILE A 20 2.52 -3.30 -11.00
CA ILE A 20 2.12 -2.44 -12.12
C ILE A 20 1.82 -1.02 -11.62
N ALA A 21 1.00 -0.88 -10.57
CA ALA A 21 0.66 0.42 -10.01
C ALA A 21 1.89 1.15 -9.46
N VAL A 22 2.83 0.42 -8.81
CA VAL A 22 4.09 0.97 -8.31
C VAL A 22 4.97 1.46 -9.45
N VAL A 23 5.15 0.67 -10.51
CA VAL A 23 5.94 1.04 -11.68
C VAL A 23 5.36 2.28 -12.36
N LEU A 24 4.03 2.35 -12.51
CA LEU A 24 3.35 3.53 -13.06
C LEU A 24 3.56 4.77 -12.20
N ASN A 25 3.52 4.64 -10.87
CA ASN A 25 3.72 5.78 -9.98
C ASN A 25 5.18 6.25 -9.94
N ILE A 26 6.14 5.32 -9.84
CA ILE A 26 7.57 5.64 -9.67
C ILE A 26 8.17 6.13 -10.99
N PHE A 27 8.02 5.36 -12.07
CA PHE A 27 8.66 5.66 -13.35
C PHE A 27 7.79 6.53 -14.25
N GLY A 28 6.47 6.35 -14.18
CA GLY A 28 5.52 7.13 -14.98
C GLY A 28 5.07 8.44 -14.33
N HIS A 29 5.49 8.70 -13.08
CA HIS A 29 5.01 9.85 -12.28
C HIS A 29 3.48 9.98 -12.24
N VAL A 30 2.77 8.85 -12.40
CA VAL A 30 1.31 8.83 -12.48
C VAL A 30 0.72 9.18 -11.12
N ALA A 31 -0.23 10.12 -11.08
CA ALA A 31 -0.89 10.53 -9.85
C ALA A 31 -1.58 9.34 -9.15
N TYR A 32 -1.68 9.36 -7.82
CA TYR A 32 -2.29 8.26 -7.04
C TYR A 32 -3.72 7.96 -7.46
N ARG A 33 -4.49 8.99 -7.84
CA ARG A 33 -5.84 8.82 -8.35
C ARG A 33 -5.89 7.91 -9.58
N MET A 34 -4.93 8.07 -10.49
CA MET A 34 -4.84 7.26 -11.70
C MET A 34 -4.31 5.85 -11.37
N CYS A 35 -3.38 5.71 -10.43
CA CYS A 35 -2.93 4.40 -9.96
C CYS A 35 -4.06 3.60 -9.29
N ASN A 36 -4.90 4.26 -8.47
CA ASN A 36 -6.10 3.67 -7.87
C ASN A 36 -7.09 3.23 -8.94
N MET A 37 -7.29 4.06 -9.97
CA MET A 37 -8.13 3.70 -11.11
C MET A 37 -7.57 2.48 -11.85
N THR A 38 -6.27 2.41 -12.08
CA THR A 38 -5.62 1.24 -12.70
C THR A 38 -5.83 -0.02 -11.86
N LEU A 39 -5.65 0.05 -10.54
CA LEU A 39 -5.90 -1.07 -9.64
C LEU A 39 -7.36 -1.54 -9.72
N GLN A 40 -8.32 -0.61 -9.70
CA GLN A 40 -9.74 -0.96 -9.85
C GLN A 40 -10.05 -1.58 -11.21
N MET A 41 -9.46 -1.08 -12.30
CA MET A 41 -9.64 -1.68 -13.63
C MET A 41 -9.04 -3.09 -13.70
N LEU A 42 -7.89 -3.32 -13.08
CA LEU A 42 -7.29 -4.66 -12.99
C LEU A 42 -8.17 -5.60 -12.16
N GLN A 43 -8.77 -5.12 -11.06
CA GLN A 43 -9.73 -5.89 -10.26
C GLN A 43 -10.92 -6.34 -11.10
N VAL A 44 -11.55 -5.40 -11.82
CA VAL A 44 -12.69 -5.70 -12.71
C VAL A 44 -12.28 -6.67 -13.81
N LEU A 45 -11.09 -6.51 -14.40
CA LEU A 45 -10.58 -7.42 -15.42
C LEU A 45 -10.45 -8.85 -14.89
N ILE A 46 -9.93 -9.02 -13.67
CA ILE A 46 -9.80 -10.32 -13.00
C ILE A 46 -11.18 -10.89 -12.68
N GLU A 47 -12.08 -10.09 -12.13
CA GLU A 47 -13.45 -10.51 -11.83
C GLU A 47 -14.17 -11.00 -13.08
N VAL A 48 -14.10 -10.26 -14.19
CA VAL A 48 -14.67 -10.66 -15.48
C VAL A 48 -14.02 -11.94 -15.98
N ALA A 49 -12.69 -12.05 -15.93
CA ALA A 49 -11.98 -13.24 -16.41
C ALA A 49 -12.34 -14.52 -15.62
N LEU A 50 -12.59 -14.39 -14.32
CA LEU A 50 -12.91 -15.53 -13.45
C LEU A 50 -14.39 -15.90 -13.46
N THR A 51 -15.29 -14.96 -13.74
CA THR A 51 -16.75 -15.16 -13.73
C THR A 51 -17.35 -15.34 -15.12
N THR A 52 -16.57 -15.18 -16.20
CA THR A 52 -17.06 -15.41 -17.56
C THR A 52 -17.44 -16.88 -17.76
N GLY A 53 -18.75 -17.14 -17.89
CA GLY A 53 -19.29 -18.47 -18.19
C GLY A 53 -19.38 -19.42 -16.99
N ARG A 54 -19.10 -18.97 -15.77
CA ARG A 54 -19.25 -19.77 -14.54
C ARG A 54 -19.33 -18.90 -13.28
N GLN A 55 -19.81 -19.47 -12.19
CA GLN A 55 -19.68 -18.82 -10.89
C GLN A 55 -18.23 -18.92 -10.37
N PRO A 56 -17.77 -17.88 -9.64
CA PRO A 56 -16.45 -17.91 -9.01
C PRO A 56 -16.43 -18.97 -7.90
N THR A 57 -15.30 -19.63 -7.76
CA THR A 57 -15.04 -20.53 -6.62
C THR A 57 -14.81 -19.70 -5.35
N PRO A 58 -14.99 -20.26 -4.14
CA PRO A 58 -14.74 -19.53 -2.89
C PRO A 58 -13.33 -18.92 -2.81
N PHE A 59 -12.34 -19.61 -3.38
CA PHE A 59 -10.96 -19.12 -3.46
C PHE A 59 -10.82 -17.89 -4.38
N GLU A 60 -11.53 -17.87 -5.50
CA GLU A 60 -11.52 -16.74 -6.43
C GLU A 60 -12.28 -15.55 -5.88
N GLU A 61 -13.34 -15.80 -5.11
CA GLU A 61 -14.08 -14.77 -4.41
C GLU A 61 -13.19 -14.10 -3.33
N GLU A 62 -12.43 -14.89 -2.57
CA GLU A 62 -11.42 -14.38 -1.64
C GLU A 62 -10.34 -13.55 -2.35
N LEU A 63 -9.89 -14.00 -3.52
CA LEU A 63 -8.93 -13.26 -4.34
C LEU A 63 -9.50 -11.90 -4.81
N ILE A 64 -10.73 -11.87 -5.30
CA ILE A 64 -11.40 -10.66 -5.78
C ILE A 64 -11.62 -9.68 -4.61
N HIS A 65 -12.06 -10.17 -3.44
CA HIS A 65 -12.27 -9.34 -2.26
C HIS A 65 -10.97 -8.84 -1.62
N GLY A 66 -9.92 -9.66 -1.63
CA GLY A 66 -8.60 -9.33 -1.10
C GLY A 66 -7.77 -8.40 -2.01
N PHE A 67 -8.29 -8.08 -3.20
CA PHE A 67 -7.59 -7.26 -4.17
C PHE A 67 -7.39 -5.82 -3.66
N PRO A 68 -6.16 -5.25 -3.79
CA PRO A 68 -5.85 -3.92 -3.27
C PRO A 68 -6.55 -2.81 -4.06
N LYS A 69 -7.31 -1.98 -3.35
CA LYS A 69 -8.08 -0.86 -3.94
C LYS A 69 -7.41 0.51 -3.78
N ASP A 70 -6.47 0.62 -2.86
CA ASP A 70 -5.79 1.87 -2.53
C ASP A 70 -4.28 1.72 -2.69
N PHE A 71 -3.72 2.57 -3.55
CA PHE A 71 -2.30 2.68 -3.81
C PHE A 71 -1.48 3.02 -2.56
N ARG A 72 -2.05 3.73 -1.57
CA ARG A 72 -1.37 3.96 -0.28
C ARG A 72 -1.07 2.64 0.44
N THR A 73 -2.03 1.72 0.43
CA THR A 73 -1.86 0.37 0.98
C THR A 73 -0.81 -0.41 0.19
N VAL A 74 -0.78 -0.22 -1.13
CA VAL A 74 0.25 -0.83 -1.99
C VAL A 74 1.65 -0.32 -1.64
N ARG A 75 1.84 0.99 -1.49
CA ARG A 75 3.13 1.57 -1.07
C ARG A 75 3.63 1.02 0.25
N LYS A 76 2.74 0.94 1.25
CA LYS A 76 3.05 0.32 2.54
C LYS A 76 3.44 -1.14 2.42
N ARG A 77 2.76 -1.92 1.57
CA ARG A 77 3.07 -3.35 1.36
C ARG A 77 4.42 -3.57 0.67
N PHE A 78 4.87 -2.61 -0.14
CA PHE A 78 6.18 -2.62 -0.80
C PHE A 78 7.26 -1.88 0.01
N ASP A 79 6.94 -1.43 1.22
CA ASP A 79 7.86 -0.69 2.09
C ASP A 79 8.49 0.54 1.40
N LEU A 80 7.68 1.23 0.58
CA LEU A 80 8.11 2.42 -0.18
C LEU A 80 7.94 3.72 0.59
N ASP A 81 7.33 3.67 1.77
CA ASP A 81 7.17 4.83 2.64
C ASP A 81 8.34 4.84 3.62
N PRO A 82 9.15 5.91 3.67
CA PRO A 82 10.28 5.96 4.59
C PRO A 82 9.77 5.99 6.04
N GLU A 83 10.50 5.33 6.94
CA GLU A 83 10.33 5.52 8.37
C GLU A 83 10.79 6.94 8.75
N THR A 84 9.87 7.77 9.23
CA THR A 84 10.14 9.17 9.58
C THR A 84 9.92 9.41 11.07
N THR A 85 10.86 10.09 11.72
CA THR A 85 10.69 10.64 13.06
C THR A 85 10.30 12.12 12.96
N THR A 86 9.15 12.49 13.51
CA THR A 86 8.67 13.89 13.54
C THR A 86 9.33 14.62 14.70
N TYR A 87 10.06 15.71 14.44
CA TYR A 87 10.66 16.57 15.46
C TYR A 87 9.79 17.81 15.71
N ALA A 88 9.75 18.29 16.94
CA ALA A 88 9.14 19.59 17.27
C ALA A 88 10.19 20.70 17.23
N THR A 89 9.86 21.83 16.63
CA THR A 89 10.75 23.00 16.56
C THR A 89 10.17 24.12 17.40
N CYS A 90 10.92 24.61 18.40
CA CYS A 90 10.49 25.77 19.17
C CYS A 90 10.96 27.07 18.49
N PRO A 91 10.04 27.95 18.06
CA PRO A 91 10.42 29.18 17.37
C PRO A 91 11.09 30.21 18.29
N LYS A 92 10.96 30.06 19.61
CA LYS A 92 11.51 31.00 20.59
C LYS A 92 12.99 30.75 20.89
N CYS A 93 13.40 29.48 20.96
CA CYS A 93 14.78 29.09 21.23
C CYS A 93 15.50 28.49 20.01
N CYS A 94 14.85 28.45 18.84
CA CYS A 94 15.40 27.89 17.60
C CYS A 94 15.98 26.47 17.76
N SER A 95 15.41 25.67 18.67
CA SER A 95 15.86 24.30 18.97
C SER A 95 14.84 23.28 18.46
N THR A 96 15.33 22.10 18.07
CA THR A 96 14.53 20.94 17.66
C THR A 96 14.54 19.87 18.74
N TYR A 97 13.40 19.26 19.00
CA TYR A 97 13.21 18.25 20.03
C TYR A 97 12.71 16.95 19.44
N GLU A 98 13.38 15.86 19.81
CA GLU A 98 12.98 14.50 19.46
C GLU A 98 11.73 14.11 20.27
N PRO A 99 10.78 13.37 19.69
CA PRO A 99 9.60 12.92 20.41
C PRO A 99 9.97 11.86 21.45
N VAL A 100 9.45 12.00 22.66
CA VAL A 100 9.47 10.97 23.71
C VAL A 100 8.13 10.25 23.69
N GLN A 101 8.14 8.92 23.66
CA GLN A 101 6.89 8.16 23.71
C GLN A 101 6.36 8.01 25.14
N GLU A 102 5.18 8.55 25.40
CA GLU A 102 4.39 8.25 26.60
C GLU A 102 3.13 7.48 26.18
N GLY A 103 3.21 6.14 26.26
CA GLY A 103 2.11 5.27 25.84
C GLY A 103 1.85 5.34 24.33
N LYS A 104 0.69 5.90 23.93
CA LYS A 104 0.31 6.09 22.51
C LYS A 104 0.52 7.51 22.00
N ILE A 105 1.08 8.40 22.82
CA ILE A 105 1.22 9.82 22.52
C ILE A 105 2.70 10.16 22.40
N GLN A 106 3.04 10.94 21.38
CA GLN A 106 4.36 11.56 21.27
C GLN A 106 4.34 12.87 22.05
N VAL A 107 5.19 12.94 23.07
CA VAL A 107 5.35 14.12 23.92
C VAL A 107 6.67 14.78 23.55
N TYR A 108 6.66 16.11 23.51
CA TYR A 108 7.85 16.91 23.23
C TYR A 108 8.15 17.76 24.48
N PRO A 109 9.43 17.93 24.83
CA PRO A 109 9.85 18.73 25.97
C PRO A 109 9.53 20.23 25.82
#